data_AF-A0A0G1YXW4-F1
#
_entry.id   AF-A0A0G1YXW4-F1
#
_cell.length_a   1.000
_cell.length_b   1.000
_cell.length_c   1.000
_cell.angle_alpha   90.00
_cell.angle_beta   90.00
_cell.angle_gamma   90.00
#
_symmetry.space_group_name_H-M   'P 1'
#
loop_
_entity.id
_entity.type
_entity.pdbx_description
1 polymer ?
#
loop_
_entity_poly.entity_id
_entity_poly.type
_entity_poly.pdbx_seq_one_letter_code
_entity_poly.pdbx_strand_id
1 'polypeptide(L)'
;MEGFWSSVSSWWSEKTNSPLYFTYLGFLAVWNWKFFQVIFLESADLFSTPRIEYVKSALLFSVPVPESIPIWISGLIDWLANFSWHLMPPIIFTYLAIVYLPKLNAWAFDIHLTNHFSRKSAYRVANLAYEKGMEQSMKEVLESKDRQIQTQQKIQKKEKTLQKTLTDKERWEIEYNEFEKHPLFSKFQEILTSVYKHNGVIEYADTLSFRNKEILSLGADIKAVADAKKLITITDSDGNVTKIALTDKGRFFAEKYLETYSLI
;
A
#
# COMPACT_ATOMS: atom_id res chain seq x y z
N MET A 1 -27.45 -51.49 46.91
CA MET A 1 -27.45 -50.46 47.97
C MET A 1 -26.62 -49.30 47.45
N GLU A 2 -27.27 -48.22 47.00
CA GLU A 2 -26.55 -46.96 46.81
C GLU A 2 -26.10 -46.50 48.18
N GLY A 3 -24.79 -46.46 48.39
CA GLY A 3 -24.21 -46.11 49.68
C GLY A 3 -24.40 -44.62 49.96
N PHE A 4 -24.40 -44.26 51.24
CA PHE A 4 -24.35 -42.87 51.70
C PHE A 4 -23.35 -42.01 50.89
N TRP A 5 -22.17 -42.57 50.57
CA TRP A 5 -21.13 -41.90 49.79
C TRP A 5 -21.50 -41.64 48.32
N SER A 6 -22.27 -42.50 47.66
CA SER A 6 -22.72 -42.24 46.28
C SER A 6 -23.78 -41.14 46.24
N SER A 7 -24.66 -41.08 47.25
CA SER A 7 -25.66 -40.01 47.37
C SER A 7 -25.01 -38.65 47.69
N VAL A 8 -24.02 -38.62 48.59
CA VAL A 8 -23.24 -37.40 48.89
C VAL A 8 -22.45 -36.93 47.68
N SER A 9 -21.79 -37.84 46.95
CA SER A 9 -21.03 -37.49 45.75
C SER A 9 -21.92 -36.94 44.62
N SER A 10 -23.09 -37.55 44.40
CA SER A 10 -24.05 -37.09 43.39
C SER A 10 -24.59 -35.70 43.74
N TRP A 11 -24.99 -35.52 45.01
CA TRP A 11 -25.42 -34.21 45.51
C TRP A 11 -24.31 -33.17 45.36
N TRP A 12 -23.06 -33.49 45.72
CA TRP A 12 -21.94 -32.57 45.58
C TRP A 12 -21.72 -32.19 44.11
N SER A 13 -21.71 -33.16 43.20
CA SER A 13 -21.55 -32.95 41.76
C SER A 13 -22.65 -32.05 41.17
N GLU A 14 -23.91 -32.26 41.57
CA GLU A 14 -25.03 -31.42 41.15
C GLU A 14 -24.86 -29.96 41.61
N LYS A 15 -24.35 -29.77 42.83
CA LYS A 15 -24.21 -28.45 43.44
C LYS A 15 -22.95 -27.72 42.95
N THR A 16 -21.84 -28.41 42.74
CA THR A 16 -20.60 -27.81 42.19
C THR A 16 -20.71 -27.40 40.73
N ASN A 17 -21.63 -28.00 39.97
CA ASN A 17 -21.89 -27.62 38.58
C ASN A 17 -22.84 -26.42 38.44
N SER A 18 -23.40 -25.92 39.54
CA SER A 18 -24.29 -24.77 39.52
C SER A 18 -23.51 -23.47 39.77
N PRO A 19 -23.57 -22.50 38.83
CA PRO A 19 -22.93 -21.18 38.99
C PRO A 19 -23.36 -20.45 40.27
N LEU A 20 -24.57 -20.75 40.78
CA LEU A 20 -25.11 -20.16 42.00
C LEU A 20 -24.29 -20.55 43.24
N TYR A 21 -24.00 -21.84 43.38
CA TYR A 21 -23.20 -22.35 44.49
C TYR A 21 -21.76 -21.89 44.39
N PHE A 22 -21.20 -21.82 43.19
CA PHE A 22 -19.85 -21.29 42.99
C PHE A 22 -19.75 -19.81 43.37
N THR A 23 -20.75 -19.01 42.97
CA THR A 23 -20.85 -17.59 43.35
C THR A 23 -20.97 -17.43 44.86
N TYR A 24 -21.81 -18.25 45.51
CA TYR A 24 -21.94 -18.27 46.96
C TYR A 24 -20.64 -18.66 47.67
N LEU A 25 -19.98 -19.73 47.26
CA LEU A 25 -18.70 -20.17 47.83
C LEU A 25 -17.62 -19.10 47.64
N GLY A 26 -17.62 -18.39 46.50
CA GLY A 26 -16.76 -17.25 46.26
C GLY A 26 -16.99 -16.12 47.27
N PHE A 27 -18.24 -15.69 47.46
CA PHE A 27 -18.55 -14.66 48.46
C PHE A 27 -18.30 -15.13 49.89
N LEU A 28 -18.57 -16.39 50.20
CA LEU A 28 -18.27 -17.00 51.50
C LEU A 28 -16.76 -16.97 51.77
N ALA A 29 -15.94 -17.30 50.78
CA ALA A 29 -14.48 -17.27 50.87
C ALA A 29 -13.93 -15.86 51.06
N VAL A 30 -14.44 -14.89 50.27
CA VAL A 30 -14.02 -13.49 50.36
C VAL A 30 -14.47 -12.85 51.67
N TRP A 31 -15.72 -13.06 52.08
CA TRP A 31 -16.25 -12.49 53.31
C TRP A 31 -15.57 -13.06 54.56
N ASN A 32 -15.30 -14.36 54.55
CA ASN A 32 -14.64 -15.05 55.65
C ASN A 32 -13.13 -15.24 55.39
N TRP A 33 -12.52 -14.33 54.63
CA TRP A 33 -11.12 -14.50 54.19
C TRP A 33 -10.15 -14.75 55.35
N LYS A 34 -10.34 -14.06 56.50
CA LYS A 34 -9.53 -14.29 57.71
C LYS A 34 -9.64 -15.71 58.25
N PHE A 35 -10.84 -16.31 58.23
CA PHE A 35 -11.03 -17.70 58.65
C PHE A 35 -10.24 -18.65 57.75
N PHE A 36 -10.31 -18.45 56.43
CA PHE A 36 -9.55 -19.26 55.47
C PHE A 36 -8.04 -19.02 55.54
N GLN A 37 -7.61 -17.78 55.79
CA GLN A 37 -6.21 -17.43 56.01
C GLN A 37 -5.64 -18.17 57.23
N VAL A 38 -6.36 -18.16 58.37
CA VAL A 38 -5.91 -18.86 59.59
C VAL A 38 -5.84 -20.38 59.37
N ILE A 39 -6.79 -20.96 58.63
CA ILE A 39 -6.81 -22.41 58.38
C ILE A 39 -5.74 -22.86 57.38
N PHE A 40 -5.53 -22.10 56.30
CA PHE A 40 -4.72 -22.55 55.17
C PHE A 40 -3.32 -21.93 55.12
N LEU A 41 -3.11 -20.74 55.70
CA LEU A 41 -1.91 -19.92 55.46
C LEU A 41 -1.09 -19.62 56.72
N GLU A 42 -1.65 -19.73 57.93
CA GLU A 42 -0.88 -19.53 59.17
C GLU A 42 -0.08 -20.78 59.57
N SER A 43 1.19 -20.57 59.95
CA SER A 43 2.10 -21.64 60.38
C SER A 43 1.71 -22.20 61.75
N ALA A 44 1.97 -23.50 61.96
CA ALA A 44 1.68 -24.21 63.21
C ALA A 44 2.27 -23.55 64.49
N ASP A 45 3.30 -22.72 64.34
CA ASP A 45 4.03 -22.07 65.45
C ASP A 45 3.30 -20.84 66.05
N LEU A 46 2.32 -20.25 65.34
CA LEU A 46 1.47 -19.17 65.87
C LEU A 46 0.39 -19.68 66.84
N PHE A 47 0.23 -21.00 66.96
CA PHE A 47 -0.77 -21.66 67.81
C PHE A 47 -0.24 -22.03 69.21
N SER A 48 0.72 -21.27 69.74
CA SER A 48 1.24 -21.45 71.10
C SER A 48 0.24 -21.05 72.20
N THR A 49 -0.76 -20.24 71.86
CA THR A 49 -1.99 -20.05 72.65
C THR A 49 -3.02 -21.14 72.32
N PRO A 50 -3.85 -21.60 73.29
CA PRO A 50 -4.86 -22.61 73.02
C PRO A 50 -5.77 -22.11 71.89
N ARG A 51 -5.78 -22.85 70.77
CA ARG A 51 -6.46 -22.53 69.49
C ARG A 51 -7.81 -21.84 69.63
N ILE A 52 -8.57 -22.21 70.66
CA ILE A 52 -9.92 -21.74 70.91
C ILE A 52 -9.92 -20.24 71.26
N GLU A 53 -8.95 -19.73 72.01
CA GLU A 53 -8.95 -18.33 72.49
C GLU A 53 -8.59 -17.33 71.39
N TYR A 54 -7.57 -17.63 70.57
CA TYR A 54 -7.18 -16.78 69.43
C TYR A 54 -8.26 -16.70 68.36
N VAL A 55 -8.87 -17.85 68.02
CA VAL A 55 -10.03 -17.93 67.12
C VAL A 55 -11.22 -17.18 67.69
N LYS A 56 -11.48 -17.29 69.01
CA LYS A 56 -12.56 -16.56 69.68
C LYS A 56 -12.38 -15.04 69.61
N SER A 57 -11.17 -14.53 69.79
CA SER A 57 -10.90 -13.07 69.75
C SER A 57 -10.82 -12.48 68.34
N ALA A 58 -10.37 -13.25 67.35
CA ALA A 58 -10.11 -12.73 66.00
C ALA A 58 -11.29 -12.96 65.03
N LEU A 59 -12.13 -13.96 65.29
CA LEU A 59 -13.17 -14.39 64.35
C LEU A 59 -14.59 -14.18 64.87
N LEU A 60 -14.80 -14.04 66.18
CA LEU A 60 -16.16 -13.85 66.70
C LEU A 60 -16.55 -12.37 66.77
N PHE A 61 -17.74 -12.08 66.29
CA PHE A 61 -18.50 -10.90 66.65
C PHE A 61 -19.07 -11.12 68.06
N SER A 62 -18.51 -10.44 69.06
CA SER A 62 -19.03 -10.49 70.43
C SER A 62 -20.20 -9.51 70.56
N VAL A 63 -21.40 -10.02 70.84
CA VAL A 63 -22.54 -9.16 71.20
C VAL A 63 -22.42 -8.83 72.68
N PRO A 64 -22.47 -7.55 73.09
CA PRO A 64 -22.53 -7.23 74.52
C PRO A 64 -23.87 -7.73 75.08
N VAL A 65 -23.84 -8.88 75.76
CA VAL A 65 -25.01 -9.45 76.41
C VAL A 65 -25.08 -8.95 77.87
N PRO A 66 -26.22 -8.40 78.33
CA PRO A 66 -26.38 -7.98 79.72
C PRO A 66 -26.09 -9.10 80.72
N GLU A 67 -25.41 -8.78 81.84
CA GLU A 67 -25.05 -9.74 82.90
C GLU A 67 -26.24 -10.44 83.56
N SER A 68 -27.45 -9.90 83.39
CA SER A 68 -28.70 -10.47 83.90
C SER A 68 -29.21 -11.69 83.12
N ILE A 69 -28.58 -12.02 81.98
CA ILE A 69 -29.02 -13.11 81.10
C ILE A 69 -28.30 -14.42 81.50
N PRO A 70 -29.04 -15.54 81.68
CA PRO A 70 -28.45 -16.85 81.94
C PRO A 70 -27.36 -17.23 80.92
N ILE A 71 -26.26 -17.82 81.41
CA ILE A 71 -25.05 -18.16 80.62
C ILE A 71 -25.37 -18.99 79.36
N TRP A 72 -26.37 -19.86 79.42
CA TRP A 72 -26.75 -20.68 78.25
C TRP A 72 -27.49 -19.86 77.18
N ILE A 73 -28.22 -18.81 77.58
CA ILE A 73 -28.90 -17.89 76.65
C ILE A 73 -27.88 -16.96 76.01
N SER A 74 -26.93 -16.43 76.79
CA SER A 74 -25.86 -15.59 76.23
C SER A 74 -25.01 -16.37 75.22
N GLY A 75 -24.67 -17.63 75.53
CA GLY A 75 -23.97 -18.51 74.59
C GLY A 75 -24.76 -18.80 73.30
N LEU A 76 -26.08 -18.94 73.39
CA LEU A 76 -26.94 -19.14 72.22
C LEU A 76 -27.02 -17.87 71.35
N ILE A 77 -27.14 -16.69 71.97
CA ILE A 77 -27.19 -15.40 71.27
C ILE A 77 -25.87 -15.15 70.53
N ASP A 78 -24.73 -15.36 71.19
CA ASP A 78 -23.42 -15.24 70.57
C ASP A 78 -23.25 -16.23 69.41
N TRP A 79 -23.70 -17.48 69.59
CA TRP A 79 -23.67 -18.48 68.52
C TRP A 79 -24.51 -18.06 67.31
N LEU A 80 -25.75 -17.61 67.53
CA LEU A 80 -26.65 -17.16 66.47
C LEU A 80 -26.11 -15.91 65.75
N ALA A 81 -25.54 -14.96 66.50
CA ALA A 81 -24.97 -13.75 65.93
C ALA A 81 -23.77 -14.07 65.04
N ASN A 82 -22.87 -14.94 65.49
CA ASN A 82 -21.72 -15.38 64.72
C ASN A 82 -22.14 -16.20 63.49
N PHE A 83 -23.07 -17.13 63.65
CA PHE A 83 -23.63 -17.89 62.54
C PHE A 83 -24.24 -16.96 61.48
N SER A 84 -25.03 -15.97 61.92
CA SER A 84 -25.64 -14.99 61.03
C SER A 84 -24.60 -14.12 60.33
N TRP A 85 -23.58 -13.65 61.05
CA TRP A 85 -22.53 -12.79 60.49
C TRP A 85 -21.69 -13.47 59.41
N HIS A 86 -21.39 -14.76 59.58
CA HIS A 86 -20.55 -15.50 58.63
C HIS A 86 -21.35 -16.05 57.44
N LEU A 87 -22.64 -16.32 57.60
CA LEU A 87 -23.48 -16.95 56.59
C LEU A 87 -24.38 -15.96 55.82
N MET A 88 -25.00 -15.01 56.50
CA MET A 88 -26.02 -14.14 55.88
C MET A 88 -25.45 -13.17 54.84
N PRO A 89 -24.33 -12.46 55.06
CA PRO A 89 -23.81 -11.53 54.06
C PRO A 89 -23.42 -12.21 52.74
N PRO A 90 -22.74 -13.38 52.72
CA PRO A 90 -22.54 -14.14 51.49
C PRO A 90 -23.83 -14.54 50.77
N ILE A 91 -24.88 -14.94 51.50
CA ILE A 91 -26.21 -15.22 50.92
C ILE A 91 -26.78 -13.96 50.26
N ILE A 92 -26.75 -12.82 50.95
CA ILE A 92 -27.26 -11.54 50.45
C ILE A 92 -26.49 -11.11 49.19
N PHE A 93 -25.15 -11.16 49.21
CA PHE A 93 -24.35 -10.80 48.03
C PHE A 93 -24.58 -11.74 46.86
N THR A 94 -24.75 -13.03 47.11
CA THR A 94 -25.11 -14.00 46.07
C THR A 94 -26.46 -13.66 45.44
N TYR A 95 -27.46 -13.38 46.26
CA TYR A 95 -28.79 -12.96 45.79
C TYR A 95 -28.72 -11.67 44.96
N LEU A 96 -28.00 -10.66 45.46
CA LEU A 96 -27.82 -9.40 44.74
C LEU A 96 -27.07 -9.61 43.42
N ALA A 97 -26.02 -10.43 43.39
CA ALA A 97 -25.32 -10.75 42.16
C ALA A 97 -26.25 -11.39 41.13
N ILE A 98 -27.06 -12.37 41.53
CA ILE A 98 -27.99 -13.05 40.61
C ILE A 98 -29.05 -12.09 40.05
N VAL A 99 -29.57 -11.18 40.88
CA VAL A 99 -30.65 -10.26 40.48
C VAL A 99 -30.11 -9.09 39.64
N TYR A 100 -28.94 -8.55 39.99
CA TYR A 100 -28.44 -7.30 39.41
C TYR A 100 -27.36 -7.51 38.34
N LEU A 101 -26.52 -8.54 38.44
CA LEU A 101 -25.43 -8.76 37.48
C LEU A 101 -25.94 -9.02 36.05
N PRO A 102 -27.03 -9.78 35.80
CA PRO A 102 -27.59 -9.91 34.46
C PRO A 102 -28.11 -8.57 33.91
N LYS A 103 -28.69 -7.73 34.76
CA LYS A 103 -29.20 -6.40 34.37
C LYS A 103 -28.06 -5.46 34.00
N LEU A 104 -26.98 -5.45 34.78
CA LEU A 104 -25.77 -4.68 34.50
C LEU A 104 -25.09 -5.16 33.21
N ASN A 105 -25.00 -6.49 33.01
CA ASN A 105 -24.46 -7.06 31.78
C ASN A 105 -25.31 -6.70 30.55
N ALA A 106 -26.64 -6.79 30.65
CA ALA A 106 -27.52 -6.39 29.56
C ALA A 106 -27.38 -4.91 29.22
N TRP A 107 -27.30 -4.04 30.23
CA TRP A 107 -27.07 -2.61 30.05
C TRP A 107 -25.70 -2.31 29.41
N ALA A 108 -24.63 -2.93 29.89
CA ALA A 108 -23.29 -2.78 29.33
C ALA A 108 -23.22 -3.30 27.88
N PHE A 109 -23.91 -4.41 27.60
CA PHE A 109 -23.98 -4.99 26.26
C PHE A 109 -24.74 -4.08 25.28
N ASP A 110 -25.82 -3.45 25.71
CA ASP A 110 -26.58 -2.50 24.88
C ASP A 110 -25.74 -1.26 24.53
N ILE A 111 -25.00 -0.72 25.50
CA ILE A 111 -24.03 0.37 25.25
C ILE A 111 -22.94 -0.07 24.27
N HIS A 112 -22.43 -1.29 24.42
CA HIS A 112 -21.42 -1.82 23.51
C HIS A 112 -21.96 -1.97 22.08
N LEU A 113 -23.18 -2.53 21.92
CA LEU A 113 -23.82 -2.70 20.62
C LEU A 113 -24.08 -1.36 19.92
N THR A 114 -24.70 -0.41 20.63
CA THR A 114 -25.00 0.92 20.10
C THR A 114 -23.73 1.65 19.64
N ASN A 115 -22.65 1.57 20.43
CA ASN A 115 -21.35 2.12 20.06
C ASN A 115 -20.73 1.41 18.86
N HIS A 116 -20.79 0.08 18.80
CA HIS A 116 -20.26 -0.69 17.68
C HIS A 116 -20.98 -0.36 16.37
N PHE A 117 -22.32 -0.30 16.37
CA PHE A 117 -23.09 0.05 15.17
C PHE A 117 -22.89 1.50 14.75
N SER A 118 -22.85 2.44 15.70
CA SER A 118 -22.58 3.85 15.42
C SER A 118 -21.19 4.07 14.83
N ARG A 119 -20.18 3.37 15.33
CA ARG A 119 -18.83 3.39 14.75
C ARG A 119 -18.83 2.80 13.36
N LYS A 120 -19.42 1.61 13.19
CA LYS A 120 -19.47 0.92 11.89
C LYS A 120 -20.20 1.74 10.83
N SER A 121 -21.30 2.42 11.19
CA SER A 121 -22.01 3.31 10.26
C SER A 121 -21.17 4.53 9.90
N ALA A 122 -20.51 5.17 10.87
CA ALA A 122 -19.62 6.30 10.62
C ALA A 122 -18.45 5.93 9.67
N TYR A 123 -17.80 4.78 9.89
CA TYR A 123 -16.76 4.29 8.99
C TYR A 123 -17.29 3.99 7.59
N ARG A 124 -18.48 3.40 7.47
CA ARG A 124 -19.10 3.14 6.16
C ARG A 124 -19.39 4.43 5.40
N VAL A 125 -19.89 5.46 6.07
CA VAL A 125 -20.14 6.77 5.47
C VAL A 125 -18.82 7.43 5.03
N ALA A 126 -17.80 7.38 5.88
CA ALA A 126 -16.48 7.93 5.55
C ALA A 126 -15.84 7.20 4.36
N ASN A 127 -15.90 5.87 4.31
CA ASN A 127 -15.38 5.08 3.19
C ASN A 127 -16.13 5.40 1.89
N LEU A 128 -17.46 5.50 1.92
CA LEU A 128 -18.24 5.88 0.74
C LEU A 128 -17.89 7.28 0.24
N ALA A 129 -17.63 8.23 1.14
CA ALA A 129 -17.18 9.57 0.77
C ALA A 129 -15.79 9.54 0.13
N TYR A 130 -14.87 8.75 0.68
CA TYR A 130 -13.54 8.54 0.13
C TYR A 130 -13.58 7.88 -1.27
N GLU A 131 -14.37 6.81 -1.44
CA GLU A 131 -14.55 6.14 -2.72
C GLU A 131 -15.11 7.09 -3.78
N LYS A 132 -16.13 7.89 -3.44
CA LYS A 132 -16.68 8.91 -4.34
C LYS A 132 -15.65 9.98 -4.71
N GLY A 133 -14.84 10.44 -3.77
CA GLY A 133 -13.76 11.40 -4.03
C GLY A 133 -12.69 10.82 -4.96
N MET A 134 -12.31 9.56 -4.75
CA MET A 134 -11.40 8.82 -5.63
C MET A 134 -11.97 8.68 -7.05
N GLU A 135 -13.24 8.29 -7.18
CA GLU A 135 -13.90 8.17 -8.49
C GLU A 135 -13.93 9.50 -9.25
N GLN A 136 -14.25 10.60 -8.56
CA GLN A 136 -14.21 11.95 -9.15
C GLN A 136 -12.80 12.31 -9.61
N SER A 137 -11.77 12.10 -8.78
CA SER A 137 -10.38 12.38 -9.16
C SER A 137 -9.93 11.54 -10.36
N MET A 138 -10.35 10.28 -10.44
CA MET A 138 -10.01 9.40 -11.55
C MET A 138 -10.71 9.85 -12.85
N LYS A 139 -11.96 10.32 -12.74
CA LYS A 139 -12.69 10.91 -13.86
C LYS A 139 -12.00 12.17 -14.38
N GLU A 140 -11.57 13.06 -13.51
CA GLU A 140 -10.81 14.27 -13.90
C GLU A 140 -9.50 13.93 -14.59
N VAL A 141 -8.76 12.92 -14.09
CA VAL A 141 -7.53 12.45 -14.72
C VAL A 141 -7.82 11.88 -16.12
N LEU A 142 -8.87 11.07 -16.28
CA LEU A 142 -9.27 10.53 -17.58
C LEU A 142 -9.67 11.66 -18.55
N GLU A 143 -10.48 12.62 -18.12
CA GLU A 143 -10.86 13.78 -18.93
C GLU A 143 -9.64 14.61 -19.34
N SER A 144 -8.66 14.78 -18.45
CA SER A 144 -7.41 15.48 -18.76
C SER A 144 -6.57 14.74 -19.80
N LYS A 145 -6.48 13.40 -19.71
CA LYS A 145 -5.77 12.57 -20.68
C LYS A 145 -6.47 12.59 -22.04
N ASP A 146 -7.79 12.53 -22.07
CA ASP A 146 -8.55 12.64 -23.33
C ASP A 146 -8.32 13.98 -24.01
N ARG A 147 -8.29 15.09 -23.24
CA ARG A 147 -7.95 16.41 -23.78
C ARG A 147 -6.53 16.45 -24.35
N GLN A 148 -5.56 15.79 -23.69
CA GLN A 148 -4.19 15.69 -24.21
C GLN A 148 -4.13 14.90 -25.52
N ILE A 149 -4.81 13.75 -25.59
CA ILE A 149 -4.87 12.91 -26.80
C ILE A 149 -5.52 13.69 -27.95
N GLN A 150 -6.65 14.36 -27.71
CA GLN A 150 -7.30 15.18 -28.72
C GLN A 150 -6.39 16.33 -29.22
N THR A 151 -5.62 16.92 -28.31
CA THR A 151 -4.65 17.97 -28.66
C THR A 151 -3.52 17.43 -29.53
N GLN A 152 -2.94 16.28 -29.17
CA GLN A 152 -1.91 15.60 -29.97
C GLN A 152 -2.44 15.22 -31.36
N GLN A 153 -3.66 14.69 -31.45
CA GLN A 153 -4.28 14.37 -32.74
C GLN A 153 -4.48 15.62 -33.61
N LYS A 154 -4.86 16.76 -33.02
CA LYS A 154 -4.97 18.04 -33.75
C LYS A 154 -3.61 18.51 -34.26
N ILE A 155 -2.56 18.38 -33.46
CA ILE A 155 -1.18 18.73 -33.86
C ILE A 155 -0.74 17.85 -35.02
N GLN A 156 -0.87 16.52 -34.92
CA GLN A 156 -0.49 15.60 -35.99
C GLN A 156 -1.28 15.85 -37.29
N LYS A 157 -2.58 16.19 -37.19
CA LYS A 157 -3.38 16.56 -38.37
C LYS A 157 -2.85 17.85 -39.01
N LYS A 158 -2.53 18.87 -38.22
CA LYS A 158 -1.94 20.12 -38.72
C LYS A 158 -0.58 19.88 -39.37
N GLU A 159 0.29 19.07 -38.76
CA GLU A 159 1.59 18.70 -39.33
C GLU A 159 1.45 17.98 -40.67
N LYS A 160 0.54 17.00 -40.77
CA LYS A 160 0.26 16.30 -42.03
C LYS A 160 -0.29 17.24 -43.11
N THR A 161 -1.12 18.21 -42.74
CA THR A 161 -1.61 19.23 -43.67
C THR A 161 -0.48 20.15 -44.12
N LEU A 162 0.36 20.62 -43.20
CA LEU A 162 1.53 21.46 -43.50
C LEU A 162 2.50 20.75 -44.45
N GLN A 163 2.82 19.47 -44.19
CA GLN A 163 3.65 18.68 -45.09
C GLN A 163 3.06 18.58 -46.49
N LYS A 164 1.72 18.47 -46.63
CA LYS A 164 1.04 18.40 -47.93
C LYS A 164 0.97 19.74 -48.66
N THR A 165 0.99 20.87 -47.96
CA THR A 165 0.90 22.22 -48.55
C THR A 165 2.24 22.85 -48.93
N LEU A 166 3.37 22.31 -48.45
CA LEU A 166 4.69 22.82 -48.82
C LEU A 166 5.00 22.53 -50.30
N THR A 167 5.46 23.56 -51.02
CA THR A 167 5.98 23.43 -52.38
C THR A 167 7.28 22.62 -52.35
N ASP A 168 7.60 21.88 -53.41
CA ASP A 168 8.82 21.03 -53.43
C ASP A 168 10.11 21.81 -53.12
N LYS A 169 10.17 23.10 -53.52
CA LYS A 169 11.29 24.00 -53.18
C LYS A 169 11.40 24.31 -51.67
N GLU A 170 10.27 24.54 -50.99
CA GLU A 170 10.26 24.81 -49.54
C GLU A 170 10.63 23.56 -48.74
N ARG A 171 10.24 22.37 -49.23
CA ARG A 171 10.70 21.10 -48.66
C ARG A 171 12.21 20.93 -48.81
N TRP A 172 12.74 21.21 -49.99
CA TRP A 172 14.18 21.15 -50.24
C TRP A 172 14.97 22.15 -49.40
N GLU A 173 14.41 23.31 -49.08
CA GLU A 173 15.03 24.29 -48.19
C GLU A 173 15.15 23.79 -46.74
N ILE A 174 14.09 23.15 -46.22
CA ILE A 174 14.15 22.49 -44.90
C ILE A 174 15.20 21.37 -44.90
N GLU A 175 15.20 20.53 -45.92
CA GLU A 175 16.17 19.44 -46.05
C GLU A 175 17.61 19.94 -46.23
N TYR A 176 17.81 21.09 -46.88
CA TYR A 176 19.11 21.74 -47.02
C TYR A 176 19.61 22.23 -45.65
N ASN A 177 18.75 22.88 -44.86
CA ASN A 177 19.10 23.36 -43.51
C ASN A 177 19.44 22.20 -42.55
N GLU A 178 18.82 21.03 -42.74
CA GLU A 178 19.21 19.81 -42.02
C GLU A 178 20.53 19.24 -42.53
N PHE A 179 20.75 19.28 -43.84
CA PHE A 179 21.99 18.80 -44.46
C PHE A 179 23.19 19.68 -44.12
N GLU A 180 23.03 21.00 -44.01
CA GLU A 180 24.07 21.95 -43.59
C GLU A 180 24.65 21.62 -42.20
N LYS A 181 23.79 21.15 -41.29
CA LYS A 181 24.19 20.73 -39.94
C LYS A 181 24.88 19.37 -39.91
N HIS A 182 24.86 18.62 -41.01
CA HIS A 182 25.43 17.30 -41.08
C HIS A 182 26.97 17.35 -41.15
N PRO A 183 27.72 16.50 -40.41
CA PRO A 183 29.19 16.56 -40.39
C PRO A 183 29.88 16.44 -41.75
N LEU A 184 29.22 15.77 -42.71
CA LEU A 184 29.73 15.56 -44.07
C LEU A 184 29.38 16.70 -45.05
N PHE A 185 28.69 17.75 -44.61
CA PHE A 185 28.32 18.88 -45.46
C PHE A 185 29.53 19.59 -46.07
N SER A 186 30.62 19.72 -45.32
CA SER A 186 31.88 20.32 -45.80
C SER A 186 32.48 19.57 -46.99
N LYS A 187 32.23 18.26 -47.09
CA LYS A 187 32.68 17.42 -48.20
C LYS A 187 31.77 17.50 -49.43
N PHE A 188 30.64 18.19 -49.35
CA PHE A 188 29.74 18.37 -50.49
C PHE A 188 30.43 19.11 -51.65
N GLN A 189 31.40 19.98 -51.36
CA GLN A 189 32.24 20.62 -52.37
C GLN A 189 33.00 19.61 -53.25
N GLU A 190 33.38 18.46 -52.71
CA GLU A 190 34.07 17.40 -53.46
C GLU A 190 33.14 16.81 -54.54
N ILE A 191 31.84 16.68 -54.24
CA ILE A 191 30.82 16.26 -55.20
C ILE A 191 30.66 17.32 -56.29
N LEU A 192 30.52 18.59 -55.91
CA LEU A 192 30.38 19.69 -56.89
C LEU A 192 31.61 19.78 -57.80
N THR A 193 32.80 19.63 -57.23
CA THR A 193 34.06 19.63 -57.99
C THR A 193 34.10 18.46 -58.97
N SER A 194 33.69 17.27 -58.53
CA SER A 194 33.64 16.08 -59.39
C SER A 194 32.66 16.26 -60.56
N VAL A 195 31.47 16.81 -60.30
CA VAL A 195 30.46 17.08 -61.33
C VAL A 195 30.89 18.16 -62.32
N TYR A 196 31.28 19.34 -61.83
CA TYR A 196 31.52 20.51 -62.69
C TYR A 196 32.93 20.59 -63.28
N LYS A 197 33.97 20.16 -62.55
CA LYS A 197 35.36 20.24 -63.01
C LYS A 197 35.82 18.98 -63.75
N HIS A 198 35.31 17.82 -63.34
CA HIS A 198 35.71 16.52 -63.87
C HIS A 198 34.61 15.84 -64.70
N ASN A 199 33.60 16.62 -65.12
CA ASN A 199 32.48 16.17 -65.94
C ASN A 199 31.76 14.94 -65.35
N GLY A 200 31.67 14.90 -64.03
CA GLY A 200 31.03 13.83 -63.27
C GLY A 200 31.85 12.55 -63.13
N VAL A 201 33.07 12.46 -63.65
CA VAL A 201 33.82 11.20 -63.61
C VAL A 201 34.48 10.98 -62.24
N ILE A 202 34.16 9.84 -61.61
CA ILE A 202 34.71 9.48 -60.29
C ILE A 202 35.64 8.27 -60.32
N GLU A 203 35.41 7.29 -61.20
CA GLU A 203 36.18 6.05 -61.26
C GLU A 203 36.44 5.62 -62.71
N TYR A 204 37.66 5.12 -62.97
CA TYR A 204 38.04 4.43 -64.20
C TYR A 204 38.45 2.99 -63.84
N ALA A 205 37.85 2.00 -64.50
CA ALA A 205 38.38 0.64 -64.45
C ALA A 205 39.53 0.53 -65.47
N ASP A 206 40.76 0.40 -64.95
CA ASP A 206 41.95 0.14 -65.76
C ASP A 206 41.85 -1.28 -66.35
N THR A 207 41.87 -1.39 -67.67
CA THR A 207 41.71 -2.69 -68.35
C THR A 207 42.95 -3.58 -68.27
N LEU A 208 44.07 -3.08 -67.74
CA LEU A 208 45.34 -3.83 -67.65
C LEU A 208 45.81 -4.11 -66.21
N SER A 209 45.13 -3.58 -65.20
CA SER A 209 45.40 -3.91 -63.80
C SER A 209 44.09 -4.06 -63.03
N PHE A 210 43.92 -5.14 -62.26
CA PHE A 210 42.73 -5.42 -61.42
C PHE A 210 42.55 -4.41 -60.25
N ARG A 211 43.06 -3.18 -60.37
CA ARG A 211 42.84 -2.08 -59.44
C ARG A 211 42.19 -0.92 -60.17
N ASN A 212 40.93 -0.65 -59.85
CA ASN A 212 40.28 0.60 -60.21
C ASN A 212 41.15 1.76 -59.72
N LYS A 213 41.50 2.68 -60.62
CA LYS A 213 42.30 3.86 -60.27
C LYS A 213 41.32 5.02 -60.10
N GLU A 214 40.96 5.33 -58.86
CA GLU A 214 40.19 6.51 -58.51
C GLU A 214 40.97 7.77 -58.93
N ILE A 215 40.38 8.62 -59.79
CA ILE A 215 40.99 9.92 -60.17
C ILE A 215 40.73 10.96 -59.09
N LEU A 216 39.56 10.89 -58.45
CA LEU A 216 39.24 11.58 -57.21
C LEU A 216 38.69 10.54 -56.23
N SER A 217 39.34 10.40 -55.08
CA SER A 217 38.79 9.59 -54.00
C SER A 217 37.65 10.37 -53.35
N LEU A 218 36.47 10.31 -53.98
CA LEU A 218 35.25 10.77 -53.35
C LEU A 218 34.96 9.80 -52.22
N GLY A 219 35.04 10.27 -50.97
CA GLY A 219 34.83 9.40 -49.81
C GLY A 219 33.51 8.62 -49.92
N ALA A 220 33.56 7.30 -49.73
CA ALA A 220 32.38 6.44 -49.86
C ALA A 220 31.19 6.94 -49.00
N ASP A 221 31.49 7.55 -47.86
CA ASP A 221 30.49 8.11 -46.94
C ASP A 221 29.70 9.28 -47.56
N ILE A 222 30.37 10.21 -48.25
CA ILE A 222 29.69 11.36 -48.86
C ILE A 222 28.93 10.94 -50.14
N LYS A 223 29.46 9.95 -50.87
CA LYS A 223 28.78 9.31 -52.01
C LYS A 223 27.47 8.65 -51.55
N ALA A 224 27.52 7.86 -50.48
CA ALA A 224 26.35 7.18 -49.92
C ALA A 224 25.30 8.16 -49.37
N VAL A 225 25.72 9.21 -48.66
CA VAL A 225 24.80 10.23 -48.12
C VAL A 225 24.14 11.04 -49.24
N ALA A 226 24.91 11.42 -50.28
CA ALA A 226 24.37 12.17 -51.41
C ALA A 226 23.41 11.34 -52.25
N ASP A 227 23.69 10.05 -52.45
CA ASP A 227 22.79 9.13 -53.13
C ASP A 227 21.51 8.86 -52.31
N ALA A 228 21.64 8.59 -51.00
CA ALA A 228 20.50 8.38 -50.10
C ALA A 228 19.56 9.60 -50.01
N LYS A 229 20.13 10.81 -50.06
CA LYS A 229 19.36 12.07 -50.11
C LYS A 229 18.87 12.43 -51.52
N LYS A 230 19.16 11.61 -52.53
CA LYS A 230 18.84 11.81 -53.95
C LYS A 230 19.39 13.12 -54.51
N LEU A 231 20.56 13.54 -54.05
CA LEU A 231 21.26 14.73 -54.55
C LEU A 231 22.01 14.42 -55.85
N ILE A 232 22.52 13.19 -55.98
CA ILE A 232 23.22 12.72 -57.16
C ILE A 232 22.51 11.51 -57.78
N THR A 233 22.73 11.29 -59.06
CA THR A 233 22.49 10.02 -59.75
C THR A 233 23.82 9.46 -60.21
N ILE A 234 24.06 8.18 -59.93
CA ILE A 234 25.25 7.46 -60.36
C ILE A 234 24.88 6.69 -61.62
N THR A 235 25.61 6.91 -62.71
CA THR A 235 25.44 6.21 -63.97
C THR A 235 26.72 5.52 -64.39
N ASP A 236 26.64 4.21 -64.61
CA ASP A 236 27.72 3.46 -65.25
C ASP A 236 27.55 3.60 -66.77
N SER A 237 28.52 4.23 -67.43
CA SER A 237 28.54 4.34 -68.89
C SER A 237 29.22 3.11 -69.51
N ASP A 238 28.82 2.74 -70.74
CA ASP A 238 29.25 1.57 -71.54
C ASP A 238 30.76 1.47 -71.87
N GLY A 239 31.63 2.15 -71.12
CA GLY A 239 33.07 2.19 -71.34
C GLY A 239 33.89 2.18 -70.05
N ASN A 240 33.46 1.46 -69.00
CA ASN A 240 34.20 1.29 -67.74
C ASN A 240 34.43 2.59 -66.94
N VAL A 241 33.52 3.56 -67.10
CA VAL A 241 33.57 4.85 -66.39
C VAL A 241 32.30 5.04 -65.59
N THR A 242 32.43 5.23 -64.28
CA THR A 242 31.32 5.61 -63.41
C THR A 242 31.24 7.13 -63.34
N LYS A 243 30.05 7.67 -63.66
CA LYS A 243 29.75 9.10 -63.63
C LYS A 243 28.71 9.43 -62.58
N ILE A 244 28.79 10.64 -62.05
CA ILE A 244 27.79 11.24 -61.17
C ILE A 244 27.20 12.49 -61.82
N ALA A 245 25.88 12.67 -61.69
CA ALA A 245 25.17 13.86 -62.12
C ALA A 245 24.27 14.38 -60.99
N LEU A 246 24.03 15.70 -60.94
CA LEU A 246 23.12 16.29 -59.96
C LEU A 246 21.66 16.15 -60.41
N THR A 247 20.80 15.71 -59.49
CA THR A 247 19.34 15.76 -59.65
C THR A 247 18.83 17.19 -59.55
N ASP A 248 17.55 17.46 -59.83
CA ASP A 248 16.97 18.80 -59.66
C ASP A 248 17.11 19.32 -58.22
N LYS A 249 16.97 18.42 -57.24
CA LYS A 249 17.24 18.67 -55.83
C LYS A 249 18.72 18.91 -55.57
N GLY A 250 19.61 18.11 -56.18
CA GLY A 250 21.06 18.30 -56.11
C GLY A 250 21.50 19.66 -56.66
N ARG A 251 20.88 20.13 -57.75
CA ARG A 251 21.13 21.46 -58.32
C ARG A 251 20.66 22.58 -57.40
N PHE A 252 19.48 22.42 -56.78
CA PHE A 252 19.01 23.38 -55.77
C PHE A 252 19.96 23.47 -54.56
N PHE A 253 20.46 22.32 -54.08
CA PHE A 253 21.45 22.27 -52.99
C PHE A 253 22.79 22.88 -53.42
N ALA A 254 23.22 22.64 -54.66
CA ALA A 254 24.44 23.23 -55.22
C ALA A 254 24.32 24.76 -55.34
N GLU A 255 23.18 25.27 -55.81
CA GLU A 255 22.89 26.70 -55.91
C GLU A 255 22.96 27.36 -54.53
N LYS A 256 22.28 26.79 -53.52
CA LYS A 256 22.31 27.29 -52.13
C LYS A 256 23.70 27.22 -51.50
N TYR A 257 24.43 26.13 -51.76
CA TYR A 257 25.80 25.96 -51.28
C TYR A 257 26.73 27.03 -51.86
N LEU A 258 26.64 27.29 -53.16
CA LEU A 258 27.43 28.32 -53.83
C LEU A 258 27.02 29.73 -53.35
N GLU A 259 25.73 30.03 -53.21
CA GLU A 259 25.26 31.31 -52.65
C GLU A 259 25.85 31.59 -51.26
N THR A 260 25.97 30.56 -50.42
CA THR A 260 26.41 30.70 -49.03
C THR A 260 27.94 30.72 -48.89
N TYR A 261 28.66 29.96 -49.72
CA TYR A 261 30.09 29.68 -49.54
C TYR A 261 31.00 30.10 -50.72
N SER A 262 30.47 30.66 -51.82
CA SER A 262 31.29 31.17 -52.95
C SER A 262 31.57 32.69 -52.91
N LEU A 263 31.14 33.38 -51.85
CA LEU A 263 31.40 34.80 -51.60
C LEU A 263 32.57 35.06 -50.63
N ILE A 264 33.40 34.04 -50.35
CA ILE A 264 34.64 34.12 -49.56
C ILE A 264 35.78 33.55 -50.42
#